data_AF-A0A022M9X6-F1
#
_entry.id   AF-A0A022M9X6-F1
#
_cell.length_a   1.000
_cell.length_b   1.000
_cell.length_c   1.000
_cell.angle_alpha   90.00
_cell.angle_beta   90.00
_cell.angle_gamma   90.00
#
_symmetry.space_group_name_H-M   'P 1'
#
loop_
_entity.id
_entity.type
_entity.pdbx_description
1 polymer ?
#
loop_
_entity_poly.entity_id
_entity_poly.type
_entity_poly.pdbx_seq_one_letter_code
_entity_poly.pdbx_strand_id
1 'polypeptide(L)'
;MVAIRLRPVRLTVEVRRPCRRDEWELSWYRERLADLTILDAAVTIVVDRTRFLAVPVPVPVPETGGRRGGYLIMTRRRTAQCLRDVLDGMAGFPDVRVVLPSTRAECHAVRWGDEPPGCWDDYGQGHFYGYRDQAIGQFVADLL
;
A
#
# COMPACT_ATOMS: atom_id res chain seq x y z
N MET A 1 22.85 -2.73 40.08
CA MET A 1 21.63 -2.64 39.23
C MET A 1 21.99 -1.77 38.03
N VAL A 2 22.20 -2.36 36.85
CA VAL A 2 22.65 -1.63 35.65
C VAL A 2 21.41 -1.20 34.86
N ALA A 3 21.16 0.11 34.80
CA ALA A 3 20.10 0.68 33.98
C ALA A 3 20.57 0.77 32.52
N ILE A 4 20.13 -0.15 31.69
CA ILE A 4 20.34 -0.07 30.24
C ILE A 4 19.39 1.01 29.70
N ARG A 5 19.92 2.21 29.44
CA ARG A 5 19.21 3.20 28.63
C ARG A 5 19.28 2.74 27.18
N LEU A 6 18.22 2.08 26.70
CA LEU A 6 18.03 1.84 25.27
C LEU A 6 17.89 3.19 24.58
N ARG A 7 18.88 3.56 23.75
CA ARG A 7 18.72 4.70 22.84
C ARG A 7 17.58 4.39 21.87
N PRO A 8 16.71 5.36 21.54
CA PRO A 8 15.71 5.14 20.51
C PRO A 8 16.43 4.83 19.19
N VAL A 9 16.35 3.58 18.73
CA VAL A 9 16.90 3.13 17.43
C VAL A 9 16.26 4.00 16.36
N ARG A 10 16.96 4.86 15.64
CA ARG A 10 16.33 5.57 14.50
C ARG A 10 16.16 4.57 13.35
N LEU A 11 14.95 4.50 12.78
CA LEU A 11 14.75 3.77 11.53
C LEU A 11 15.45 4.55 10.41
N THR A 12 16.15 3.85 9.53
CA THR A 12 16.66 4.45 8.28
C THR A 12 15.60 4.29 7.22
N VAL A 13 15.33 5.37 6.49
CA VAL A 13 14.20 5.46 5.56
C VAL A 13 14.67 6.09 4.26
N GLU A 14 14.37 5.44 3.14
CA GLU A 14 14.70 5.95 1.81
C GLU A 14 13.54 5.73 0.85
N VAL A 15 13.20 6.77 0.08
CA VAL A 15 12.24 6.67 -1.02
C VAL A 15 13.02 6.62 -2.33
N ARG A 16 12.69 5.66 -3.18
CA ARG A 16 13.36 5.46 -4.47
C ARG A 16 12.35 5.07 -5.54
N ARG A 17 12.73 5.24 -6.81
CA ARG A 17 12.01 4.57 -7.89
C ARG A 17 12.17 3.04 -7.75
N PRO A 18 11.12 2.26 -8.10
CA PRO A 18 11.23 0.81 -8.20
C PRO A 18 12.38 0.40 -9.10
N CYS A 19 13.05 -0.69 -8.77
CA CYS A 19 14.15 -1.23 -9.55
C CYS A 19 13.99 -2.74 -9.72
N ARG A 20 15.00 -3.40 -10.33
CA ARG A 20 15.00 -4.85 -10.59
C ARG A 20 14.68 -5.70 -9.34
N ARG A 21 14.95 -5.21 -8.13
CA ARG A 21 14.64 -5.92 -6.87
C ARG A 21 13.15 -5.92 -6.52
N ASP A 22 12.38 -5.01 -7.09
CA ASP A 22 10.92 -4.87 -6.86
C ASP A 22 10.12 -5.50 -8.01
N GLU A 23 10.80 -6.07 -9.01
CA GLU A 23 10.20 -6.52 -10.26
C GLU A 23 9.15 -7.62 -10.06
N TRP A 24 9.33 -8.48 -9.06
CA TRP A 24 8.35 -9.51 -8.70
C TRP A 24 7.01 -8.89 -8.24
N GLU A 25 7.06 -7.83 -7.43
CA GLU A 25 5.86 -7.16 -6.94
C GLU A 25 5.27 -6.26 -8.04
N LEU A 26 6.12 -5.60 -8.82
CA LEU A 26 5.69 -4.84 -10.00
C LEU A 26 4.98 -5.72 -11.04
N SER A 27 5.50 -6.91 -11.35
CA SER A 27 4.87 -7.82 -12.31
C SER A 27 3.50 -8.27 -11.80
N TRP A 28 3.37 -8.53 -10.50
CA TRP A 28 2.09 -8.84 -9.87
C TRP A 28 1.04 -7.75 -10.12
N TYR A 29 1.42 -6.48 -9.98
CA TYR A 29 0.54 -5.34 -10.29
C TYR A 29 0.28 -5.18 -11.79
N ARG A 30 1.28 -5.36 -12.66
CA ARG A 30 1.10 -5.24 -14.12
C ARG A 30 0.09 -6.26 -14.66
N GLU A 31 0.02 -7.43 -14.06
CA GLU A 31 -0.95 -8.47 -14.41
C GLU A 31 -2.37 -8.17 -13.89
N ARG A 32 -2.56 -7.17 -13.04
CA ARG A 32 -3.82 -7.00 -12.30
C ARG A 32 -4.44 -5.63 -12.47
N LEU A 33 -3.66 -4.58 -12.63
CA LEU A 33 -4.18 -3.23 -12.78
C LEU A 33 -4.86 -3.03 -14.14
N ALA A 34 -5.95 -2.27 -14.15
CA ALA A 34 -6.62 -1.84 -15.37
C ALA A 34 -5.86 -0.70 -16.07
N ASP A 35 -5.33 0.24 -15.28
CA ASP A 35 -4.46 1.32 -15.75
C ASP A 35 -3.03 1.03 -15.31
N LEU A 36 -2.13 0.82 -16.28
CA LEU A 36 -0.72 0.53 -16.00
C LEU A 36 0.12 1.80 -15.85
N THR A 37 -0.38 2.97 -16.29
CA THR A 37 0.39 4.23 -16.24
C THR A 37 0.66 4.69 -14.81
N ILE A 38 -0.17 4.29 -13.85
CA ILE A 38 0.05 4.56 -12.42
C ILE A 38 1.33 3.90 -11.88
N LEU A 39 1.86 2.88 -12.55
CA LEU A 39 3.11 2.24 -12.14
C LEU A 39 4.35 3.09 -12.43
N ASP A 40 4.26 4.05 -13.36
CA ASP A 40 5.35 5.00 -13.61
C ASP A 40 5.59 5.94 -12.42
N ALA A 41 4.55 6.14 -11.60
CA ALA A 41 4.58 6.92 -10.36
C ALA A 41 4.68 6.06 -9.09
N ALA A 42 4.81 4.73 -9.22
CA ALA A 42 5.04 3.86 -8.07
C ALA A 42 6.38 4.19 -7.39
N VAL A 43 6.43 4.02 -6.07
CA VAL A 43 7.62 4.26 -5.26
C VAL A 43 7.97 3.05 -4.42
N THR A 44 9.26 2.82 -4.23
CA THR A 44 9.74 1.84 -3.26
C THR A 44 10.25 2.58 -2.03
N ILE A 45 9.70 2.22 -0.88
CA ILE A 45 10.13 2.74 0.41
C ILE A 45 10.97 1.66 1.09
N VAL A 46 12.19 2.02 1.47
CA VAL A 46 13.13 1.13 2.15
C VAL A 46 13.23 1.54 3.61
N VAL A 47 12.81 0.67 4.53
CA VAL A 47 12.91 0.86 5.98
C VAL A 47 13.83 -0.21 6.56
N ASP A 48 14.98 0.18 7.12
CA ASP A 48 15.98 -0.73 7.72
C ASP A 48 16.36 -1.94 6.83
N ARG A 49 16.37 -1.73 5.50
CA ARG A 49 16.61 -2.70 4.41
C ARG A 49 15.39 -3.49 3.92
N THR A 50 14.25 -3.44 4.59
CA THR A 50 13.00 -4.00 4.08
C THR A 50 12.40 -3.06 3.05
N ARG A 51 11.93 -3.60 1.92
CA ARG A 51 11.39 -2.84 0.79
C ARG A 51 9.87 -2.97 0.75
N PHE A 52 9.19 -1.88 0.45
CA PHE A 52 7.74 -1.83 0.31
C PHE A 52 7.39 -1.05 -0.96
N LEU A 53 6.68 -1.67 -1.89
CA LEU A 53 6.19 -1.00 -3.09
C LEU A 53 4.84 -0.32 -2.80
N ALA A 54 4.78 0.99 -2.97
CA ALA A 54 3.53 1.75 -2.86
C ALA A 54 3.08 2.19 -4.26
N VAL A 55 1.86 1.80 -4.63
CA VAL A 55 1.25 2.16 -5.91
C VAL A 55 0.26 3.32 -5.71
N PRO A 56 0.47 4.48 -6.37
CA PRO A 56 -0.35 5.66 -6.16
C PRO A 56 -1.76 5.48 -6.71
N VAL A 57 -2.65 6.40 -6.33
CA VAL A 57 -3.88 6.67 -7.08
C VAL A 57 -3.57 7.64 -8.24
N PRO A 58 -4.26 7.55 -9.39
CA PRO A 58 -4.11 8.51 -10.48
C PRO A 58 -4.50 9.92 -10.03
N VAL A 59 -3.85 10.93 -10.61
CA VAL A 59 -4.10 12.35 -10.34
C VAL A 59 -4.38 13.06 -11.68
N PRO A 60 -5.57 13.67 -11.87
CA PRO A 60 -6.71 13.70 -10.95
C PRO A 60 -7.34 12.32 -10.76
N VAL A 61 -7.94 12.08 -9.60
CA VAL A 61 -8.71 10.86 -9.33
C VAL A 61 -9.94 10.89 -10.25
N PRO A 62 -10.18 9.87 -11.10
CA PRO A 62 -11.34 9.84 -11.97
C PRO A 62 -12.65 9.84 -11.18
N GLU A 63 -13.67 10.53 -11.69
CA GLU A 63 -15.02 10.53 -11.08
C GLU A 63 -15.67 9.14 -11.15
N THR A 64 -15.32 8.35 -12.18
CA THR A 64 -15.80 6.98 -12.38
C THR A 64 -14.66 6.06 -12.78
N GLY A 65 -14.51 4.94 -12.07
CA GLY A 65 -13.46 3.95 -12.34
C GLY A 65 -12.08 4.38 -11.85
N GLY A 66 -11.10 3.49 -12.02
CA GLY A 66 -9.73 3.71 -11.59
C GLY A 66 -9.46 3.38 -10.12
N ARG A 67 -8.17 3.35 -9.77
CA ARG A 67 -7.70 3.06 -8.42
C ARG A 67 -8.02 4.22 -7.48
N ARG A 68 -8.82 3.99 -6.45
CA ARG A 68 -9.26 5.02 -5.49
C ARG A 68 -8.54 4.96 -4.15
N GLY A 69 -7.80 3.90 -3.91
CA GLY A 69 -6.96 3.78 -2.72
C GLY A 69 -5.94 2.66 -2.84
N GLY A 70 -5.19 2.50 -1.76
CA GLY A 70 -4.21 1.43 -1.62
C GLY A 70 -3.85 1.21 -0.17
N TYR A 71 -3.16 0.11 0.09
CA TYR A 71 -2.69 -0.20 1.42
C TYR A 71 -1.41 -1.02 1.43
N LEU A 72 -0.72 -0.98 2.56
CA LEU A 72 0.43 -1.82 2.89
C LEU A 72 0.22 -2.44 4.28
N ILE A 73 0.44 -3.74 4.42
CA ILE A 73 0.28 -4.48 5.68
C ILE A 73 1.63 -4.67 6.36
N MET A 74 1.75 -4.21 7.60
CA MET A 74 2.98 -4.17 8.38
C MET A 74 2.82 -4.89 9.71
N THR A 75 3.80 -5.70 10.10
CA THR A 75 3.81 -6.37 11.43
C THR A 75 4.31 -5.47 12.56
N ARG A 76 4.86 -4.29 12.25
CA ARG A 76 5.45 -3.36 13.23
C ARG A 76 4.81 -1.99 13.16
N ARG A 77 4.19 -1.55 14.25
CA ARG A 77 3.56 -0.21 14.38
C ARG A 77 4.49 0.92 13.94
N ARG A 78 5.76 0.84 14.36
CA ARG A 78 6.74 1.89 14.06
C ARG A 78 7.05 2.00 12.56
N THR A 79 7.10 0.86 11.86
CA THR A 79 7.25 0.83 10.40
C THR A 79 6.01 1.41 9.73
N ALA A 80 4.81 1.10 10.22
CA ALA A 80 3.57 1.66 9.69
C ALA A 80 3.51 3.20 9.84
N GLN A 81 3.86 3.72 11.03
CA GLN A 81 3.95 5.16 11.27
C GLN A 81 4.96 5.83 10.34
N CYS A 82 6.13 5.23 10.21
CA CYS A 82 7.18 5.71 9.32
C CYS A 82 6.72 5.76 7.85
N LEU A 83 6.04 4.72 7.36
CA LEU A 83 5.51 4.69 6.00
C LEU A 83 4.42 5.75 5.80
N ARG A 84 3.55 5.94 6.79
CA ARG A 84 2.55 7.02 6.76
C ARG A 84 3.21 8.38 6.60
N ASP A 85 4.22 8.67 7.42
CA ASP A 85 4.90 9.98 7.41
C ASP A 85 5.68 10.23 6.11
N VAL A 86 6.17 9.17 5.46
CA VAL A 86 6.87 9.25 4.17
C VAL A 86 5.93 9.53 3.01
N LEU A 87 4.76 8.89 3.01
CA LEU A 87 3.78 9.00 1.94
C LEU A 87 2.92 10.26 2.07
N ASP A 88 2.76 10.78 3.28
CA ASP A 88 1.98 12.00 3.55
C ASP A 88 2.51 13.20 2.74
N GLY A 89 1.62 13.84 1.97
CA GLY A 89 1.96 14.94 1.09
C GLY A 89 2.62 14.55 -0.24
N MET A 90 2.85 13.26 -0.50
CA MET A 90 3.36 12.79 -1.79
C MET A 90 2.23 12.74 -2.83
N ALA A 91 2.49 13.25 -4.03
CA ALA A 91 1.53 13.18 -5.14
C ALA A 91 1.13 11.72 -5.43
N GLY A 92 -0.17 11.46 -5.55
CA GLY A 92 -0.70 10.10 -5.74
C GLY A 92 -0.94 9.32 -4.44
N PHE A 93 -0.68 9.91 -3.26
CA PHE A 93 -0.94 9.29 -1.96
C PHE A 93 -1.76 10.20 -1.05
N PRO A 94 -3.03 10.50 -1.40
CA PRO A 94 -3.89 11.34 -0.56
C PRO A 94 -4.34 10.60 0.72
N ASP A 95 -4.69 11.34 1.76
CA ASP A 95 -5.27 10.85 3.02
C ASP A 95 -4.56 9.62 3.64
N VAL A 96 -3.24 9.71 3.80
CA VAL A 96 -2.45 8.60 4.33
C VAL A 96 -2.70 8.40 5.83
N ARG A 97 -3.17 7.21 6.20
CA ARG A 97 -3.60 6.86 7.56
C ARG A 97 -3.12 5.50 8.00
N VAL A 98 -2.79 5.39 9.29
CA VAL A 98 -2.48 4.10 9.92
C VAL A 98 -3.76 3.54 10.52
N VAL A 99 -4.20 2.39 10.02
CA VAL A 99 -5.30 1.63 10.59
C VAL A 99 -4.73 0.58 11.54
N LEU A 100 -5.05 0.74 12.81
CA LEU A 100 -4.70 -0.24 13.85
C LEU A 100 -5.79 -1.32 13.89
N PRO A 101 -5.42 -2.60 14.06
CA PRO A 101 -6.40 -3.66 14.22
C PRO A 101 -7.21 -3.44 15.51
N SER A 102 -8.50 -3.77 15.46
CA SER A 102 -9.42 -3.68 16.61
C SER A 102 -9.16 -4.77 17.66
N THR A 103 -8.49 -5.85 17.27
CA THR A 103 -8.05 -6.96 18.14
C THR A 103 -6.52 -6.96 18.23
N ARG A 104 -5.95 -7.78 19.13
CA ARG A 104 -4.50 -8.02 19.27
C ARG A 104 -3.81 -8.58 18.00
N ALA A 105 -4.49 -8.62 16.85
CA ALA A 105 -3.87 -8.98 15.59
C ALA A 105 -2.61 -8.13 15.36
N GLU A 106 -1.54 -8.77 14.90
CA GLU A 106 -0.19 -8.21 14.87
C GLU A 106 0.07 -7.31 13.64
N CYS A 107 -0.94 -7.14 12.77
CA CYS A 107 -0.81 -6.47 11.50
C CYS A 107 -1.47 -5.09 11.51
N HIS A 108 -0.67 -4.06 11.25
CA HIS A 108 -1.09 -2.68 11.01
C HIS A 108 -1.21 -2.44 9.52
N ALA A 109 -2.23 -1.70 9.07
CA ALA A 109 -2.32 -1.28 7.68
C ALA A 109 -1.98 0.21 7.56
N VAL A 110 -1.16 0.57 6.58
CA VAL A 110 -1.03 1.94 6.11
C VAL A 110 -1.92 2.05 4.88
N ARG A 111 -2.94 2.90 4.93
CA ARG A 111 -3.90 3.12 3.84
C ARG A 111 -3.72 4.52 3.26
N TRP A 112 -4.07 4.69 1.99
CA TRP A 112 -4.18 5.98 1.32
C TRP A 112 -5.33 5.95 0.32
N GLY A 113 -5.78 7.12 -0.11
CA GLY A 113 -6.98 7.28 -0.94
C GLY A 113 -8.26 7.30 -0.12
N ASP A 114 -9.37 7.08 -0.81
CA ASP A 114 -10.69 7.07 -0.21
C ASP A 114 -10.83 5.97 0.87
N GLU A 115 -11.82 6.06 1.74
CA GLU A 115 -12.14 4.95 2.64
C GLU A 115 -12.91 3.87 1.87
N PRO A 116 -12.43 2.61 1.87
CA PRO A 116 -13.24 1.53 1.34
C PRO A 116 -14.51 1.39 2.19
N PRO A 117 -15.71 1.35 1.61
CA PRO A 117 -16.95 1.01 2.28
C PRO A 117 -16.82 -0.30 3.05
N GLY A 118 -17.47 -0.37 4.20
CA GLY A 118 -17.37 -1.51 5.12
C GLY A 118 -17.96 -2.83 4.59
N CYS A 119 -18.73 -2.80 3.51
CA CYS A 119 -19.34 -3.97 2.90
C CYS A 119 -19.20 -3.93 1.37
N TRP A 120 -18.19 -4.61 0.85
CA TRP A 120 -18.06 -4.89 -0.59
C TRP A 120 -17.89 -6.38 -0.82
N ASP A 121 -18.44 -6.84 -1.94
CA ASP A 121 -18.03 -8.10 -2.53
C ASP A 121 -16.62 -7.96 -3.13
N ASP A 122 -16.01 -9.08 -3.49
CA ASP A 122 -14.67 -9.11 -4.06
C ASP A 122 -14.56 -8.27 -5.34
N TYR A 123 -15.66 -8.14 -6.10
CA TYR A 123 -15.74 -7.29 -7.29
C TYR A 123 -15.61 -5.80 -6.96
N GLY A 124 -16.45 -5.30 -6.05
CA GLY A 124 -16.39 -3.91 -5.60
C GLY A 124 -15.02 -3.57 -5.00
N GLN A 125 -14.45 -4.49 -4.22
CA GLN A 125 -13.12 -4.31 -3.66
C GLN A 125 -12.03 -4.29 -4.73
N GLY A 126 -12.10 -5.18 -5.72
CA GLY A 126 -11.15 -5.22 -6.84
C GLY A 126 -11.15 -3.94 -7.66
N HIS A 127 -12.33 -3.45 -8.03
CA HIS A 127 -12.47 -2.20 -8.78
C HIS A 127 -11.96 -0.99 -8.01
N PHE A 128 -12.21 -0.93 -6.69
CA PHE A 128 -11.68 0.15 -5.86
C PHE A 128 -10.14 0.22 -5.88
N TYR A 129 -9.47 -0.93 -5.87
CA TYR A 129 -8.02 -1.00 -5.99
C TYR A 129 -7.52 -0.87 -7.43
N GLY A 130 -8.43 -0.64 -8.39
CA GLY A 130 -8.12 -0.42 -9.80
C GLY A 130 -7.71 -1.69 -10.53
N TYR A 131 -8.11 -2.87 -10.05
CA TYR A 131 -7.88 -4.12 -10.76
C TYR A 131 -8.81 -4.25 -11.97
N ARG A 132 -8.32 -4.93 -13.01
CA ARG A 132 -9.08 -5.26 -14.22
C ARG A 132 -10.02 -6.43 -13.97
N ASP A 133 -11.17 -6.42 -14.64
CA ASP A 133 -12.25 -7.40 -14.46
C ASP A 133 -11.77 -8.84 -14.54
N GLN A 134 -10.87 -9.13 -15.49
CA GLN A 134 -10.28 -10.46 -15.64
C GLN A 134 -9.53 -10.93 -14.38
N ALA A 135 -8.74 -10.05 -13.76
CA ALA A 135 -7.99 -10.38 -12.56
C ALA A 135 -8.91 -10.55 -11.35
N ILE A 136 -9.97 -9.75 -11.26
CA ILE A 136 -10.97 -9.88 -10.21
C ILE A 136 -11.75 -11.18 -10.35
N GLY A 137 -12.22 -11.48 -11.56
CA GLY A 137 -12.93 -12.73 -11.85
C GLY A 137 -12.09 -13.97 -11.58
N GLN A 138 -10.78 -13.94 -11.88
CA GLN A 138 -9.87 -15.04 -11.55
C GLN A 138 -9.73 -15.22 -10.03
N PHE A 139 -9.55 -14.12 -9.28
CA PHE A 139 -9.47 -14.19 -7.82
C PHE A 139 -10.74 -14.79 -7.19
N VAL A 140 -11.92 -14.35 -7.66
CA VAL A 140 -13.20 -14.88 -7.17
C VAL A 140 -13.38 -16.35 -7.52
N ALA A 141 -12.95 -16.78 -8.70
CA ALA A 141 -13.02 -18.18 -9.10
C ALA A 141 -12.09 -19.08 -8.26
N ASP A 142 -10.91 -18.59 -7.90
CA ASP A 142 -9.93 -19.34 -7.08
C ASP A 142 -10.36 -19.50 -5.60
N LEU A 143 -11.37 -18.74 -5.16
CA LEU A 143 -11.94 -18.81 -3.80
C LEU A 143 -13.09 -19.82 -3.65
N LEU A 144 -13.64 -20.33 -4.76
CA LEU A 144 -14.76 -21.28 -4.81
C LEU A 144 -14.28 -22.73 -4.96
#